data_AF-A0A1F3PFW2-F1
#
_entry.id   AF-A0A1F3PFW2-F1
#
_cell.length_a   1.000
_cell.length_b   1.000
_cell.length_c   1.000
_cell.angle_alpha   90.00
_cell.angle_beta   90.00
_cell.angle_gamma   90.00
#
_symmetry.space_group_name_H-M   'P 1'
#
loop_
_entity.id
_entity.type
_entity.pdbx_description
1 polymer ?
#
loop_
_entity_poly.entity_id
_entity_poly.type
_entity_poly.pdbx_seq_one_letter_code
_entity_poly.pdbx_strand_id
1 'polypeptide(L)'
;MKPKISFLFVAVSMFVELASCWGQSNIYLNTFEVVWKRLNETYYDLTFGGLNWKDAYDSYLPQISAAENDEEFYRLINRMLWELKVSHVNLVHPGYRG
;
A
#
# COMPACT_ATOMS: atom_id res chain seq x y z
N MET A 1 -10.25 26.70 -50.91
CA MET A 1 -8.83 26.58 -50.53
C MET A 1 -8.73 26.31 -49.03
N LYS A 2 -8.26 25.12 -48.62
CA LYS A 2 -7.67 24.85 -47.29
C LYS A 2 -6.19 25.24 -47.38
N PRO A 3 -5.58 25.94 -46.42
CA PRO A 3 -5.08 25.32 -45.17
C PRO A 3 -5.24 26.29 -43.96
N LYS A 4 -5.07 25.94 -42.69
CA LYS A 4 -3.88 25.37 -42.04
C LYS A 4 -4.32 24.64 -40.77
N ILE A 5 -3.94 23.37 -40.72
CA ILE A 5 -3.97 22.49 -39.56
C ILE A 5 -3.00 23.08 -38.53
N SER A 6 -3.44 24.09 -37.78
CA SER A 6 -2.60 24.78 -36.78
C SER A 6 -3.33 25.06 -35.46
N PHE A 7 -4.57 24.59 -35.32
CA PHE A 7 -5.32 24.73 -34.07
C PHE A 7 -5.70 23.40 -33.41
N LEU A 8 -5.22 22.27 -33.97
CA LEU A 8 -5.56 20.92 -33.52
C LEU A 8 -4.46 20.26 -32.65
N PHE A 9 -3.41 20.98 -32.25
CA PHE A 9 -2.23 20.38 -31.60
C PHE A 9 -1.98 20.80 -30.14
N VAL A 10 -2.77 21.72 -29.57
CA VAL A 10 -2.58 22.16 -28.16
C VAL A 10 -3.44 21.35 -27.18
N ALA A 11 -4.50 20.67 -27.64
CA ALA A 11 -5.45 20.00 -26.74
C ALA A 11 -5.02 18.60 -26.27
N VAL A 12 -3.98 17.99 -26.84
CA VAL A 12 -3.55 16.62 -26.50
C VAL A 12 -2.45 16.61 -25.41
N SER A 13 -1.73 17.72 -25.20
CA SER A 13 -0.64 17.78 -24.22
C SER A 13 -1.10 17.91 -22.76
N MET A 14 -2.34 18.31 -22.48
CA MET A 14 -2.88 18.39 -21.10
C MET A 14 -3.61 17.12 -20.64
N PHE A 15 -3.50 16.01 -21.38
CA PHE A 15 -4.10 14.73 -20.99
C PHE A 15 -3.06 13.65 -20.64
N VAL A 16 -1.79 14.05 -20.49
CA VAL A 16 -0.64 13.16 -20.17
C VAL A 16 0.03 13.58 -18.85
N GLU A 17 -0.75 13.98 -17.84
CA GLU A 17 -0.24 14.28 -16.49
C GLU A 17 -0.93 13.46 -15.38
N LEU A 18 -1.70 12.43 -15.73
CA LEU A 18 -2.32 11.49 -14.77
C LEU A 18 -1.55 10.17 -14.64
N ALA A 19 -0.42 9.99 -15.34
CA ALA A 19 0.36 8.75 -15.33
C ALA A 19 1.64 8.82 -14.48
N SER A 20 1.95 9.95 -13.85
CA SER A 20 3.17 10.12 -13.03
C SER A 20 3.07 9.50 -11.63
N CYS A 21 1.92 8.93 -11.24
CA CYS A 21 1.80 8.18 -9.99
C CYS A 21 1.73 6.66 -10.20
N TRP A 22 2.27 6.14 -11.30
CA TRP A 22 2.46 4.69 -11.47
C TRP A 22 3.88 4.31 -11.06
N GLY A 23 4.01 3.97 -9.78
CA GLY A 23 4.99 2.98 -9.32
C GLY A 23 6.33 3.53 -8.82
N GLN A 24 6.34 4.45 -7.86
CA GLN A 24 7.48 4.48 -6.95
C GLN A 24 7.40 3.19 -6.11
N SER A 25 8.35 2.27 -6.30
CA SER A 25 8.50 1.10 -5.42
C SER A 25 8.88 1.59 -4.03
N ASN A 26 7.87 1.79 -3.18
CA ASN A 26 8.04 2.15 -1.79
C ASN A 26 8.43 0.88 -1.01
N ILE A 27 9.57 0.89 -0.32
CA ILE A 27 10.03 -0.26 0.48
C ILE A 27 8.97 -0.69 1.52
N TYR A 28 8.14 0.26 1.98
CA TYR A 28 6.99 0.02 2.84
C TYR A 28 5.91 -0.80 2.15
N LEU A 29 5.59 -0.49 0.89
CA LEU A 29 4.63 -1.26 0.11
C LEU A 29 5.12 -2.68 -0.14
N ASN A 30 6.37 -2.85 -0.55
CA ASN A 30 6.93 -4.19 -0.74
C ASN A 30 6.89 -5.02 0.55
N THR A 31 7.26 -4.40 1.69
CA THR A 31 7.22 -5.08 2.99
C THR A 31 5.80 -5.44 3.40
N PHE A 32 4.85 -4.52 3.20
CA PHE A 32 3.42 -4.75 3.45
C PHE A 32 2.87 -5.90 2.62
N GLU A 33 3.14 -5.94 1.31
CA GLU A 33 2.73 -7.04 0.42
C GLU A 33 3.24 -8.40 0.90
N VAL A 34 4.53 -8.46 1.26
CA VAL A 34 5.15 -9.69 1.76
C VAL A 34 4.51 -10.15 3.06
N VAL A 35 4.29 -9.24 4.02
CA VAL A 35 3.68 -9.55 5.32
C VAL A 35 2.24 -10.02 5.14
N TRP A 36 1.44 -9.27 4.39
CA TRP A 36 0.03 -9.57 4.16
C TRP A 36 -0.14 -10.90 3.45
N LYS A 37 0.61 -11.14 2.37
CA LYS A 37 0.59 -12.39 1.63
C LYS A 37 1.00 -13.58 2.50
N ARG A 38 2.05 -13.42 3.32
CA ARG A 38 2.50 -14.50 4.20
C ARG A 38 1.43 -14.88 5.22
N LEU A 39 0.74 -13.92 5.81
CA LEU A 39 -0.40 -14.21 6.71
C LEU A 39 -1.54 -14.86 5.96
N ASN A 40 -1.87 -14.37 4.76
CA ASN A 40 -2.91 -14.96 3.93
C ASN A 40 -2.63 -16.43 3.57
N GLU A 41 -1.37 -16.81 3.40
CA GLU A 41 -0.95 -18.17 3.03
C GLU A 41 -0.71 -19.10 4.22
N THR A 42 -0.27 -18.57 5.37
CA THR A 42 0.27 -19.39 6.48
C THR A 42 -0.47 -19.24 7.80
N TYR A 43 -1.41 -18.30 7.91
CA TYR A 43 -2.17 -18.12 9.15
C TYR A 43 -3.08 -19.32 9.41
N TYR A 44 -3.07 -19.81 10.65
CA TYR A 44 -3.67 -21.10 11.02
C TYR A 44 -5.20 -21.09 10.93
N ASP A 45 -5.82 -19.92 11.13
CA ASP A 45 -7.27 -19.74 11.06
C ASP A 45 -7.64 -19.03 9.75
N LEU A 46 -8.19 -19.80 8.81
CA LEU A 46 -8.61 -19.30 7.50
C LEU A 46 -9.75 -18.26 7.58
N THR A 47 -10.44 -18.16 8.71
CA THR A 47 -11.49 -17.17 8.93
C THR A 47 -10.97 -15.88 9.57
N PHE A 48 -9.68 -15.84 9.98
CA PHE A 48 -9.08 -14.73 10.69
C PHE A 48 -9.93 -14.25 11.88
N GLY A 49 -10.55 -15.18 12.63
CA GLY A 49 -11.47 -14.85 13.72
C GLY A 49 -12.75 -14.14 13.29
N GLY A 50 -13.17 -14.31 12.03
CA GLY A 50 -14.29 -13.60 11.41
C GLY A 50 -13.92 -12.23 10.81
N LEU A 51 -12.65 -11.86 10.81
CA LEU A 51 -12.16 -10.64 10.15
C LEU A 51 -12.10 -10.85 8.64
N ASN A 52 -12.61 -9.90 7.87
CA ASN A 52 -12.34 -9.88 6.43
C ASN A 52 -10.91 -9.38 6.18
N TRP A 53 -9.97 -10.31 6.07
CA TRP A 53 -8.55 -9.99 5.89
C TRP A 53 -8.25 -9.21 4.60
N LYS A 54 -9.09 -9.35 3.59
CA LYS A 54 -9.00 -8.56 2.37
C LYS A 54 -9.42 -7.10 2.61
N ASP A 55 -10.48 -6.86 3.39
CA ASP A 55 -10.90 -5.49 3.71
C ASP A 55 -9.82 -4.75 4.52
N ALA A 56 -9.10 -5.47 5.39
CA ALA A 56 -7.93 -4.92 6.07
C ALA A 56 -6.85 -4.49 5.06
N TYR A 57 -6.50 -5.33 4.09
CA TYR A 57 -5.56 -4.95 3.02
C TYR A 57 -6.00 -3.67 2.30
N ASP A 58 -7.24 -3.64 1.82
CA ASP A 58 -7.78 -2.53 1.04
C ASP A 58 -7.81 -1.22 1.87
N SER A 59 -7.99 -1.33 3.19
CA SER A 59 -8.00 -0.19 4.11
C SER A 59 -6.59 0.36 4.41
N TYR A 60 -5.59 -0.51 4.59
CA TYR A 60 -4.23 -0.09 4.96
C TYR A 60 -3.33 0.23 3.77
N LEU A 61 -3.59 -0.33 2.59
CA LEU A 61 -2.79 -0.08 1.38
C LEU A 61 -2.58 1.42 1.07
N PRO A 62 -3.61 2.29 1.03
CA PRO A 62 -3.41 3.71 0.76
C PRO A 62 -2.71 4.47 1.91
N GLN A 63 -2.79 3.96 3.14
CA GLN A 63 -2.11 4.58 4.29
C GLN A 63 -0.62 4.24 4.28
N ILE A 64 -0.29 2.97 4.00
CA ILE A 64 1.10 2.50 3.89
C ILE A 64 1.80 3.13 2.68
N SER A 65 1.09 3.30 1.56
CA SER A 65 1.66 3.96 0.38
C SER A 65 2.05 5.41 0.65
N ALA A 66 1.28 6.09 1.51
CA ALA A 66 1.48 7.48 1.91
C ALA A 66 2.44 7.65 3.11
N ALA A 67 2.93 6.57 3.72
CA ALA A 67 3.82 6.65 4.87
C ALA A 67 5.14 7.35 4.50
N GLU A 68 5.50 8.40 5.24
CA GLU A 68 6.67 9.23 4.94
C GLU A 68 7.95 8.76 5.63
N ASN A 69 7.81 7.92 6.67
CA ASN A 69 8.93 7.47 7.50
C ASN A 69 8.67 6.10 8.15
N ASP A 70 9.74 5.52 8.70
CA ASP A 70 9.71 4.19 9.30
C ASP A 70 8.73 4.12 10.48
N GLU A 71 8.71 5.14 11.35
CA GLU A 71 7.82 5.15 12.52
C GLU A 71 6.34 5.05 12.11
N GLU A 72 5.95 5.84 11.12
CA GLU A 72 4.61 5.80 10.55
C GLU A 72 4.29 4.44 9.90
N PHE A 73 5.23 3.90 9.12
CA PHE A 73 5.08 2.57 8.53
C PHE A 73 4.87 1.48 9.59
N TYR A 74 5.76 1.39 10.58
CA TYR A 74 5.69 0.39 11.64
C TYR A 74 4.43 0.56 12.50
N ARG A 75 3.97 1.79 12.72
CA ARG A 75 2.71 2.06 13.41
C ARG A 75 1.51 1.52 12.62
N LEU A 76 1.44 1.80 11.31
CA LEU A 76 0.33 1.38 10.46
C LEU A 76 0.29 -0.14 10.27
N ILE A 77 1.43 -0.77 9.97
CA ILE A 77 1.47 -2.21 9.75
C ILE A 77 1.17 -2.99 11.03
N ASN A 78 1.67 -2.55 12.20
CA ASN A 78 1.33 -3.19 13.46
C ASN A 78 -0.14 -2.97 13.83
N ARG A 79 -0.73 -1.80 13.49
CA ARG A 79 -2.16 -1.59 13.67
C ARG A 79 -3.00 -2.60 12.89
N MET A 80 -2.66 -2.85 11.62
CA MET A 80 -3.30 -3.91 10.82
C MET A 80 -3.14 -5.28 11.48
N LEU A 81 -1.92 -5.63 11.92
CA LEU A 81 -1.66 -6.92 12.57
C LEU A 81 -2.47 -7.10 13.86
N TRP A 82 -2.72 -6.02 14.61
CA TRP A 82 -3.50 -6.06 15.84
C TRP A 82 -5.00 -6.26 15.61
N GLU A 83 -5.51 -6.05 14.38
CA GLU A 83 -6.90 -6.40 14.04
C GLU A 83 -7.15 -7.91 14.12
N LEU A 84 -6.09 -8.72 13.97
CA LEU A 84 -6.14 -10.17 14.20
C LEU A 84 -6.33 -10.53 15.68
N LYS A 85 -6.26 -9.55 16.60
CA LYS A 85 -6.41 -9.72 18.06
C LYS A 85 -5.47 -10.77 18.66
N VAL A 86 -4.30 -10.98 18.05
CA VAL A 86 -3.26 -11.87 18.54
C VAL A 86 -2.20 -11.09 19.29
N SER A 87 -1.83 -11.56 20.48
CA SER A 87 -0.89 -10.87 21.38
C SER A 87 0.58 -10.96 20.97
N HIS A 88 0.94 -11.86 20.05
CA HIS A 88 2.34 -12.22 19.76
C HIS A 88 2.79 -11.95 18.31
N VAL A 89 2.02 -11.20 17.52
CA VAL A 89 2.39 -10.87 16.13
C VAL A 89 2.68 -9.37 16.02
N ASN A 90 3.96 -9.04 15.93
CA ASN A 90 4.44 -7.68 15.68
C ASN A 90 5.57 -7.71 14.64
N LEU A 91 5.59 -6.71 13.77
CA LEU A 91 6.76 -6.43 12.94
C LEU A 91 7.70 -5.52 13.74
N VAL A 92 8.92 -6.02 14.00
CA VAL A 92 9.91 -5.35 14.83
C VAL A 92 10.95 -4.67 13.93
N HIS A 93 11.22 -3.39 14.19
CA HIS A 93 12.25 -2.67 13.44
C HIS A 93 13.65 -3.22 13.77
N PRO A 94 14.59 -3.24 12.82
CA PRO A 94 15.93 -3.84 13.01
C PRO A 94 16.81 -3.16 14.08
N GLY A 95 16.33 -2.10 14.74
CA GLY A 95 17.01 -1.42 15.84
C GLY A 95 16.30 -1.51 17.20
N TYR A 96 15.23 -2.31 17.32
CA TYR A 96 14.45 -2.39 18.56
C TYR A 96 15.31 -3.04 19.66
N ARG A 97 15.69 -2.26 20.66
CA ARG A 97 16.31 -2.74 21.90
C ARG A 97 15.22 -2.75 22.96
N GLY A 98 14.68 -3.93 23.21
CA GLY A 98 13.69 -4.17 24.28
C GLY A 98 14.25 -3.94 25.67
#